data_AF-A0A849FHD8-F1
#
_entry.id   AF-A0A849FHD8-F1
#
_cell.length_a   1.000
_cell.length_b   1.000
_cell.length_c   1.000
_cell.angle_alpha   90.00
_cell.angle_beta   90.00
_cell.angle_gamma   90.00
#
_symmetry.space_group_name_H-M   'P 1'
#
loop_
_entity.id
_entity.type
_entity.pdbx_description
1 polymer ?
#
loop_
_entity_poly.entity_id
_entity_poly.type
_entity_poly.pdbx_seq_one_letter_code
_entity_poly.pdbx_strand_id
1 'polypeptide(L)'
;MKKIIYTIMTALFFLACGTDQKQSIEDLVAQGNLEDIRAKKNEISQQQKELESKMKHLDSVIALLDSNEKLPLVTTITVEAENFMHYLELQGTVQTKQNVLVYPEMAGTLQRVYVSQGQRVTKGQILAKIDDGGIGSQLEQLKTQAELAKTTFERQKRLWEQKIGSEIQFLQAQTNYVAAE
;
A
#
# COMPACT_ATOMS: atom_id res chain seq x y z
N MET A 1 90.24 66.75 12.49
CA MET A 1 90.66 65.32 12.56
C MET A 1 89.52 64.43 12.07
N LYS A 2 89.23 64.48 10.76
CA LYS A 2 88.04 63.90 10.11
C LYS A 2 88.39 62.90 8.98
N LYS A 3 89.65 62.48 8.88
CA LYS A 3 90.17 61.58 7.81
C LYS A 3 90.70 60.22 8.30
N ILE A 4 90.63 59.93 9.60
CA ILE A 4 91.01 58.63 10.20
C ILE A 4 89.80 57.71 10.42
N ILE A 5 88.58 58.27 10.39
CA ILE A 5 87.32 57.50 10.54
C ILE A 5 86.94 56.79 9.22
N TYR A 6 87.37 57.31 8.07
CA TYR A 6 87.04 56.70 6.77
C TYR A 6 87.89 55.47 6.41
N THR A 7 89.03 55.25 7.07
CA THR A 7 89.91 54.09 6.81
C THR A 7 89.59 52.87 7.69
N ILE A 8 88.72 53.00 8.69
CA ILE A 8 88.23 51.89 9.53
C ILE A 8 86.89 51.33 9.00
N MET A 9 86.19 52.08 8.14
CA MET A 9 84.90 51.67 7.56
C MET A 9 85.02 50.72 6.35
N THR A 10 86.21 50.60 5.75
CA THR A 10 86.48 49.72 4.59
C THR A 10 87.09 48.36 4.98
N ALA A 11 87.38 48.12 6.26
CA ALA A 11 87.92 46.85 6.76
C ALA A 11 86.87 45.94 7.45
N LEU A 12 85.62 46.41 7.60
CA LEU A 12 84.56 45.70 8.31
C LEU A 12 83.55 44.97 7.39
N PHE A 13 83.89 44.79 6.11
CA PHE A 13 83.03 44.11 5.12
C PHE A 13 83.52 42.69 4.74
N PHE A 14 84.61 42.21 5.33
CA PHE A 14 85.21 40.90 5.00
C PHE A 14 85.16 39.86 6.13
N LEU A 15 84.47 40.12 7.25
CA LEU A 15 84.41 39.21 8.41
C LEU A 15 82.98 38.79 8.81
N ALA A 16 82.00 38.91 7.92
CA ALA A 16 80.63 38.45 8.14
C ALA A 16 80.29 37.16 7.38
N CYS A 17 81.25 36.23 7.31
CA CYS A 17 80.96 34.80 7.10
C CYS A 17 81.54 34.06 8.31
N GLY A 18 80.73 34.04 9.37
CA GLY A 18 81.01 33.27 10.57
C GLY A 18 80.88 31.79 10.27
N THR A 19 82.01 31.11 10.34
CA THR A 19 82.21 29.67 10.30
C THR A 19 81.53 29.01 11.50
N ASP A 20 80.27 28.65 11.35
CA ASP A 20 79.65 27.56 12.10
C ASP A 20 79.80 26.29 11.26
N GLN A 21 80.80 25.47 11.62
CA GLN A 21 81.06 24.16 11.02
C GLN A 21 79.86 23.22 11.25
N LYS A 22 78.88 23.31 10.35
CA LYS A 22 78.05 22.18 9.96
C LYS A 22 78.49 21.85 8.54
N GLN A 23 79.16 20.70 8.37
CA GLN A 23 79.69 20.24 7.09
C GLN A 23 78.70 20.52 5.95
N SER A 24 79.09 21.42 5.04
CA SER A 24 78.37 21.76 3.82
C SER A 24 78.25 20.49 2.97
N ILE A 25 77.10 20.31 2.32
CA ILE A 25 76.84 19.18 1.42
C ILE A 25 77.94 19.09 0.34
N GLU A 26 78.53 20.22 -0.03
CA GLU A 26 79.62 20.34 -1.00
C GLU A 26 80.99 19.80 -0.49
N ASP A 27 81.27 19.85 0.82
CA ASP A 27 82.52 19.33 1.40
C ASP A 27 82.46 17.81 1.67
N LEU A 28 81.28 17.27 2.00
CA LEU A 28 81.05 15.83 2.22
C LEU A 28 81.11 15.01 0.92
N VAL A 29 80.77 15.63 -0.21
CA VAL A 29 80.82 15.00 -1.54
C VAL A 29 82.26 14.91 -2.07
N ALA A 30 83.17 15.77 -1.61
CA ALA A 30 84.58 15.79 -2.05
C ALA A 30 85.51 14.83 -1.28
N GLN A 31 85.17 14.44 -0.04
CA GLN A 31 85.98 13.53 0.80
C GLN A 31 85.69 12.03 0.62
N GLY A 32 84.65 11.66 -0.15
CA GLY A 32 84.43 10.27 -0.57
C GLY A 32 84.17 9.24 0.55
N ASN A 33 83.71 9.69 1.73
CA ASN A 33 83.36 8.80 2.84
C ASN A 33 81.84 8.54 2.87
N LEU A 34 81.44 7.28 2.73
CA LEU A 34 80.07 6.88 2.36
C LEU A 34 79.09 6.94 3.56
N GLU A 35 79.60 6.88 4.78
CA GLU A 35 78.79 6.86 6.01
C GLU A 35 78.25 8.24 6.39
N ASP A 36 79.09 9.29 6.31
CA ASP A 36 78.70 10.66 6.67
C ASP A 36 77.65 11.23 5.70
N ILE A 37 77.76 10.90 4.41
CA ILE A 37 76.77 11.27 3.39
C ILE A 37 75.42 10.59 3.66
N ARG A 38 75.41 9.31 4.07
CA ARG A 38 74.18 8.59 4.42
C ARG A 38 73.56 9.15 5.69
N ALA A 39 74.36 9.49 6.70
CA ALA A 39 73.89 10.12 7.94
C ALA A 39 73.22 11.48 7.64
N LYS A 40 73.86 12.33 6.83
CA LYS A 40 73.30 13.62 6.43
C LYS A 40 72.07 13.48 5.54
N LYS A 41 72.04 12.51 4.61
CA LYS A 41 70.86 12.18 3.79
C LYS A 41 69.69 11.75 4.66
N ASN A 42 69.91 10.92 5.68
CA ASN A 42 68.86 10.48 6.58
C ASN A 42 68.34 11.64 7.45
N GLU A 43 69.23 12.51 7.93
CA GLU A 43 68.84 13.72 8.67
C GLU A 43 67.99 14.66 7.80
N ILE A 44 68.41 14.92 6.56
CA ILE A 44 67.66 15.77 5.62
C ILE A 44 66.34 15.11 5.21
N SER A 45 66.31 13.79 5.01
CA SER A 45 65.08 13.03 4.72
C SER A 45 64.09 13.09 5.90
N GLN A 46 64.60 13.00 7.12
CA GLN A 46 63.81 13.15 8.34
C GLN A 46 63.21 14.57 8.42
N GLN A 47 64.02 15.59 8.14
CA GLN A 47 63.58 16.98 8.07
C GLN A 47 62.53 17.19 6.97
N GLN A 48 62.72 16.61 5.78
CA GLN A 48 61.72 16.66 4.70
C GLN A 48 60.39 16.05 5.14
N LYS A 49 60.41 14.89 5.81
CA LYS A 49 59.19 14.23 6.30
C LYS A 49 58.47 15.04 7.37
N GLU A 50 59.22 15.69 8.27
CA GLU A 50 58.64 16.53 9.31
C GLU A 50 58.06 17.82 8.71
N LEU A 51 58.74 18.45 7.75
CA LEU A 51 58.23 19.59 7.01
C LEU A 51 56.98 19.23 6.20
N GLU A 52 56.93 18.07 5.55
CA GLU A 52 55.74 17.61 4.81
C GLU A 52 54.53 17.46 5.74
N SER A 53 54.73 16.90 6.94
CA SER A 53 53.67 16.79 7.96
C SER A 53 53.16 18.16 8.40
N LYS A 54 54.07 19.11 8.66
CA LYS A 54 53.71 20.49 9.02
C LYS A 54 52.98 21.20 7.88
N MET A 55 53.40 21.01 6.63
CA MET A 55 52.72 21.55 5.45
C MET A 55 51.29 21.02 5.35
N LYS A 56 51.07 19.70 5.48
CA LYS A 56 49.71 19.12 5.45
C LYS A 56 48.80 19.68 6.56
N HIS A 57 49.34 19.90 7.75
CA HIS A 57 48.58 20.54 8.83
C HIS A 57 48.28 22.00 8.53
N LEU A 58 49.21 22.73 7.91
CA LEU A 58 48.97 24.12 7.50
C LEU A 58 47.93 24.18 6.36
N ASP A 59 48.01 23.28 5.38
CA ASP A 59 47.05 23.19 4.27
C ASP A 59 45.63 22.88 4.76
N SER A 60 45.47 22.01 5.78
CA SER A 60 44.14 21.74 6.35
C SER A 60 43.58 22.92 7.12
N VAL A 61 44.43 23.67 7.83
CA VAL A 61 44.03 24.90 8.53
C VAL A 61 43.70 26.02 7.54
N ILE A 62 44.46 26.12 6.43
CA ILE A 62 44.18 27.05 5.33
C ILE A 62 42.85 26.68 4.67
N ALA A 63 42.57 25.41 4.38
CA ALA A 63 41.29 24.99 3.82
C ALA A 63 40.08 25.30 4.74
N LEU A 64 40.27 25.33 6.05
CA LEU A 64 39.22 25.71 7.01
C LEU A 64 39.04 27.23 7.16
N LEU A 65 40.10 28.03 6.98
CA LEU A 65 40.10 29.48 7.19
C LEU A 65 39.97 30.29 5.88
N ASP A 66 40.30 29.69 4.74
CA ASP A 66 40.20 30.31 3.43
C ASP A 66 38.73 30.31 2.97
N SER A 67 38.03 31.37 3.34
CA SER A 67 36.64 31.66 2.95
C SER A 67 36.47 31.96 1.44
N ASN A 68 37.50 31.76 0.62
CA ASN A 68 37.52 32.05 -0.82
C ASN A 68 37.52 30.79 -1.71
N GLU A 69 37.37 29.59 -1.14
CA GLU A 69 37.08 28.39 -1.93
C GLU A 69 35.72 28.55 -2.62
N LYS A 70 35.69 28.33 -3.94
CA LYS A 70 34.47 28.32 -4.76
C LYS A 70 33.66 27.05 -4.44
N LEU A 71 33.04 27.01 -3.26
CA LEU A 71 32.19 25.91 -2.84
C LEU A 71 30.99 25.80 -3.81
N PRO A 72 30.62 24.59 -4.24
CA PRO A 72 29.45 24.41 -5.09
C PRO A 72 28.21 24.87 -4.33
N LEU A 73 27.43 25.75 -4.95
CA LEU A 73 26.18 26.21 -4.37
C LEU A 73 25.19 25.04 -4.29
N VAL A 74 24.82 24.67 -3.06
CA VAL A 74 23.80 23.66 -2.78
C VAL A 74 22.63 24.30 -2.08
N THR A 75 21.43 23.87 -2.42
CA THR A 75 20.20 24.30 -1.74
C THR A 75 19.70 23.14 -0.88
N THR A 76 19.47 23.41 0.40
CA THR A 76 18.88 22.46 1.34
C THR A 76 17.46 22.90 1.71
N ILE A 77 16.63 21.92 2.05
CA ILE A 77 15.27 22.16 2.53
C ILE A 77 15.15 21.37 3.84
N THR A 78 14.69 22.04 4.89
CA THR A 78 14.44 21.40 6.19
C THR A 78 13.09 20.70 6.14
N VAL A 79 13.06 19.40 6.46
CA VAL A 79 11.83 18.59 6.44
C VAL A 79 11.12 18.72 7.78
N GLU A 80 9.84 19.07 7.74
CA GLU A 80 8.94 19.07 8.91
C GLU A 80 7.95 17.91 8.79
N ALA A 81 7.60 17.32 9.93
CA ALA A 81 6.64 16.22 9.98
C ALA A 81 5.21 16.78 9.92
N GLU A 82 4.50 16.48 8.83
CA GLU A 82 3.09 16.83 8.64
C GLU A 82 2.25 15.57 8.42
N ASN A 83 0.97 15.62 8.80
CA ASN A 83 0.05 14.52 8.55
C ASN A 83 -0.27 14.41 7.06
N PHE A 84 0.26 13.37 6.42
CA PHE A 84 -0.03 13.08 5.02
C PHE A 84 -1.29 12.20 4.87
N MET A 85 -2.38 12.80 4.39
CA MET A 85 -3.62 12.08 4.07
C MET A 85 -3.65 11.75 2.58
N HIS A 86 -3.37 10.50 2.24
CA HIS A 86 -3.40 10.02 0.85
C HIS A 86 -4.81 9.55 0.47
N TYR A 87 -5.33 10.07 -0.64
CA TYR A 87 -6.59 9.62 -1.22
C TYR A 87 -6.32 8.89 -2.53
N LEU A 88 -7.07 7.80 -2.74
CA LEU A 88 -7.00 7.00 -3.97
C LEU A 88 -8.34 7.11 -4.70
N GLU A 89 -8.30 7.67 -5.91
CA GLU A 89 -9.47 7.71 -6.78
C GLU A 89 -9.54 6.42 -7.60
N LEU A 90 -10.60 5.64 -7.40
CA LEU A 90 -10.84 4.41 -8.12
C LEU A 90 -12.07 4.55 -9.01
N GLN A 91 -11.94 4.16 -10.26
CA GLN A 91 -13.05 4.07 -11.19
C GLN A 91 -13.77 2.74 -10.97
N GLY A 92 -15.08 2.80 -10.77
CA GLY A 92 -15.94 1.63 -10.58
C GLY A 92 -17.14 1.68 -11.51
N THR A 93 -17.65 0.49 -11.86
CA THR A 93 -18.91 0.36 -12.60
C THR A 93 -19.99 -0.15 -11.65
N VAL A 94 -21.19 0.43 -11.73
CA VAL A 94 -22.33 -0.05 -10.97
C VAL A 94 -22.96 -1.23 -11.70
N GLN A 95 -23.12 -2.34 -10.98
CA GLN A 95 -23.81 -3.52 -11.49
C GLN A 95 -24.96 -3.90 -10.57
N THR A 96 -26.01 -4.48 -11.15
CA THR A 96 -27.15 -4.98 -10.39
C THR A 96 -26.70 -6.19 -9.57
N LYS A 97 -26.95 -6.16 -8.26
CA LYS A 97 -26.63 -7.29 -7.37
C LYS A 97 -27.38 -8.58 -7.76
N GLN A 98 -28.60 -8.44 -8.26
CA GLN A 98 -29.47 -9.54 -8.62
C GLN A 98 -30.20 -9.22 -9.92
N ASN A 99 -29.99 -10.05 -10.95
CA ASN A 99 -30.79 -10.04 -12.15
C ASN A 99 -31.65 -11.32 -12.16
N VAL A 100 -32.97 -11.17 -12.20
CA VAL A 100 -33.91 -12.29 -12.08
C VAL A 100 -34.76 -12.36 -13.34
N LEU A 101 -34.67 -13.48 -14.05
CA LEU A 101 -35.55 -13.82 -15.15
C LEU A 101 -36.76 -14.56 -14.57
N VAL A 102 -37.96 -14.01 -14.80
CA VAL A 102 -39.21 -14.60 -14.31
C VAL A 102 -39.80 -15.47 -15.39
N TYR A 103 -40.01 -16.74 -15.07
CA TYR A 103 -40.67 -17.71 -15.94
C TYR A 103 -41.96 -18.20 -15.27
N PRO A 104 -42.99 -18.53 -16.06
CA PRO A 104 -44.17 -19.17 -15.52
C PRO A 104 -43.85 -20.62 -15.12
N GLU A 105 -44.43 -21.09 -14.01
CA GLU A 105 -44.26 -22.48 -13.56
C GLU A 105 -45.01 -23.48 -14.47
N MET A 106 -46.09 -23.03 -15.12
CA MET A 106 -46.91 -23.83 -16.02
C MET A 106 -47.09 -23.14 -17.36
N ALA A 107 -47.16 -23.92 -18.44
CA ALA A 107 -47.49 -23.42 -19.76
C ALA A 107 -48.96 -23.01 -19.82
N GLY A 108 -49.23 -21.83 -20.37
CA GLY A 108 -50.58 -21.30 -20.52
C GLY A 108 -50.59 -20.04 -21.38
N THR A 109 -51.77 -19.57 -21.74
CA THR A 109 -51.93 -18.36 -22.56
C THR A 109 -51.87 -17.12 -21.68
N LEU A 110 -51.05 -16.14 -22.04
CA LEU A 110 -50.97 -14.87 -21.31
C LEU A 110 -52.28 -14.09 -21.45
N GLN A 111 -53.05 -13.95 -20.37
CA GLN A 111 -54.33 -13.24 -20.38
C GLN A 111 -54.15 -11.72 -20.25
N ARG A 112 -53.29 -11.29 -19.32
CA ARG A 112 -53.08 -9.86 -19.04
C ARG A 112 -51.73 -9.61 -18.40
N VAL A 113 -51.10 -8.49 -18.76
CA VAL A 113 -49.94 -7.94 -18.08
C VAL A 113 -50.38 -6.72 -17.27
N TYR A 114 -50.01 -6.67 -15.98
CA TYR A 114 -50.41 -5.60 -15.05
C TYR A 114 -49.33 -4.54 -14.86
N VAL A 115 -48.14 -4.77 -15.39
CA VAL A 115 -46.97 -3.90 -15.22
C VAL A 115 -46.46 -3.37 -16.55
N SER A 116 -45.88 -2.18 -16.50
CA SER A 116 -45.23 -1.55 -17.66
C SER A 116 -43.71 -1.63 -17.56
N GLN A 117 -43.03 -1.50 -18.71
CA GLN A 117 -41.57 -1.47 -18.75
C GLN A 117 -41.02 -0.29 -17.91
N GLY A 118 -40.01 -0.57 -17.07
CA GLY A 118 -39.41 0.42 -16.19
C GLY A 118 -40.19 0.70 -14.89
N GLN A 119 -41.36 0.10 -14.70
CA GLN A 119 -42.13 0.24 -13.47
C GLN A 119 -41.41 -0.45 -12.29
N ARG A 120 -41.34 0.25 -11.16
CA ARG A 120 -40.84 -0.33 -9.91
C ARG A 120 -41.90 -1.26 -9.33
N VAL A 121 -41.51 -2.49 -9.01
CA VAL A 121 -42.39 -3.52 -8.44
C VAL A 121 -41.86 -4.00 -7.09
N THR A 122 -42.76 -4.51 -6.23
CA THR A 122 -42.41 -5.06 -4.92
C THR A 122 -42.53 -6.58 -4.89
N LYS A 123 -41.88 -7.22 -3.91
CA LYS A 123 -42.00 -8.67 -3.70
C LYS A 123 -43.47 -9.05 -3.48
N GLY A 124 -43.94 -10.06 -4.23
CA GLY A 124 -45.33 -10.55 -4.16
C GLY A 124 -46.33 -9.78 -5.03
N GLN A 125 -45.89 -8.73 -5.75
CA GLN A 125 -46.76 -8.03 -6.67
C GLN A 125 -47.05 -8.89 -7.91
N ILE A 126 -48.32 -8.94 -8.32
CA ILE A 126 -48.76 -9.66 -9.52
C ILE A 126 -48.27 -8.89 -10.75
N LEU A 127 -47.46 -9.55 -11.58
CA LEU A 127 -46.91 -8.97 -12.81
C LEU A 127 -47.80 -9.26 -14.02
N ALA A 128 -48.28 -10.50 -14.12
CA ALA A 128 -49.14 -10.95 -15.21
C ALA A 128 -50.07 -12.05 -14.72
N LYS A 129 -51.18 -12.25 -15.44
CA LYS A 129 -52.07 -13.39 -15.28
C LYS A 129 -51.99 -14.26 -16.53
N ILE A 130 -51.77 -15.55 -16.28
CA ILE A 130 -51.75 -16.60 -17.31
C ILE A 130 -53.00 -17.44 -17.11
N ASP A 131 -53.57 -17.90 -18.22
CA ASP A 131 -54.67 -18.85 -18.23
C ASP A 131 -54.18 -20.20 -17.71
N ASP A 132 -54.85 -20.73 -16.70
CA ASP A 132 -54.50 -22.00 -16.05
C ASP A 132 -55.03 -23.22 -16.83
N GLY A 133 -55.63 -23.00 -18.01
CA GLY A 133 -56.05 -24.07 -18.91
C GLY A 133 -57.16 -24.96 -18.34
N GLY A 134 -57.90 -24.48 -17.35
CA GLY A 134 -58.97 -25.24 -16.70
C GLY A 134 -58.57 -25.91 -15.39
N ILE A 135 -57.33 -25.74 -14.92
CA ILE A 135 -56.90 -26.24 -13.60
C ILE A 135 -57.76 -25.66 -12.49
N GLY A 136 -58.12 -24.38 -12.56
CA GLY A 136 -59.04 -23.77 -11.61
C GLY A 136 -60.41 -24.47 -11.59
N SER A 137 -60.92 -24.90 -12.74
CA SER A 137 -62.18 -25.64 -12.81
C SER A 137 -62.07 -27.03 -12.19
N GLN A 138 -60.95 -27.73 -12.41
CA GLN A 138 -60.68 -29.02 -11.78
C GLN A 138 -60.54 -28.89 -10.26
N LEU A 139 -59.90 -27.82 -9.79
CA LEU A 139 -59.80 -27.52 -8.37
C LEU A 139 -61.18 -27.28 -7.74
N GLU A 140 -62.04 -26.51 -8.39
CA GLU A 140 -63.42 -26.28 -7.90
C GLU A 140 -64.26 -27.56 -7.88
N GLN A 141 -64.10 -28.44 -8.86
CA GLN A 141 -64.74 -29.76 -8.86
C GLN A 141 -64.28 -30.60 -7.66
N LEU A 142 -62.97 -30.65 -7.38
CA LEU A 142 -62.41 -31.39 -6.25
C LEU A 142 -62.85 -30.79 -4.91
N LYS A 143 -62.87 -29.46 -4.78
CA LYS A 143 -63.40 -28.79 -3.58
C LYS A 143 -64.86 -29.15 -3.31
N THR A 144 -65.69 -29.15 -4.35
CA THR A 144 -67.11 -29.53 -4.26
C THR A 144 -67.25 -30.98 -3.79
N GLN A 145 -66.41 -31.88 -4.31
CA GLN A 145 -66.39 -33.29 -3.90
C GLN A 145 -65.97 -33.45 -2.43
N ALA A 146 -64.96 -32.71 -1.98
CA ALA A 146 -64.51 -32.69 -0.60
C ALA A 146 -65.59 -32.14 0.35
N GLU A 147 -66.28 -31.06 -0.02
CA GLU A 147 -67.37 -30.48 0.75
C GLU A 147 -68.57 -31.45 0.89
N LEU A 148 -68.90 -32.18 -0.19
CA LEU A 148 -69.91 -33.23 -0.16
C LEU A 148 -69.51 -34.38 0.77
N ALA A 149 -68.26 -34.84 0.68
CA ALA A 149 -67.73 -35.90 1.54
C ALA A 149 -67.74 -35.49 3.01
N LYS A 150 -67.34 -34.25 3.31
CA LYS A 150 -67.40 -33.65 4.65
C LYS A 150 -68.82 -33.63 5.18
N THR A 151 -69.77 -33.09 4.42
CA THR A 151 -71.18 -33.00 4.82
C THR A 151 -71.76 -34.39 5.06
N THR A 152 -71.38 -35.38 4.24
CA THR A 152 -71.80 -36.77 4.38
C THR A 152 -71.24 -37.40 5.65
N PHE A 153 -69.94 -37.23 5.91
CA PHE A 153 -69.30 -37.70 7.13
C PHE A 153 -69.90 -37.06 8.38
N GLU A 154 -70.11 -35.75 8.40
CA GLU A 154 -70.71 -35.05 9.53
C GLU A 154 -72.14 -35.52 9.82
N ARG A 155 -72.94 -35.78 8.76
CA ARG A 155 -74.28 -36.36 8.91
C ARG A 155 -74.21 -37.76 9.49
N GLN A 156 -73.34 -38.62 8.98
CA GLN A 156 -73.21 -39.99 9.48
C GLN A 156 -72.65 -40.05 10.89
N LYS A 157 -71.73 -39.14 11.25
CA LYS A 157 -71.23 -38.98 12.60
C LYS A 157 -72.34 -38.63 13.59
N ARG A 158 -73.23 -37.68 13.25
CA ARG A 158 -74.37 -37.33 14.12
C ARG A 158 -75.34 -38.49 14.32
N LEU A 159 -75.64 -39.24 13.26
CA LEU A 159 -76.49 -40.43 13.36
C LEU A 159 -75.84 -41.51 14.22
N TRP A 160 -74.54 -41.76 14.02
CA TRP A 160 -73.77 -42.71 14.82
C TRP A 160 -73.70 -42.33 16.30
N GLU A 161 -73.51 -41.05 16.63
CA GLU A 161 -73.54 -40.53 18.01
C GLU A 161 -74.90 -40.74 18.68
N GLN A 162 -75.99 -40.70 17.91
CA GLN A 162 -77.34 -41.05 18.35
C GLN A 162 -77.61 -42.57 18.38
N LYS A 163 -76.59 -43.40 18.10
CA LYS A 163 -76.67 -44.86 17.98
C LYS A 163 -77.59 -45.34 16.84
N ILE A 164 -77.67 -44.56 15.77
CA ILE A 164 -78.47 -44.84 14.56
C ILE A 164 -77.51 -45.11 13.39
N GLY A 165 -77.59 -46.29 12.78
CA GLY A 165 -76.83 -46.65 11.58
C GLY A 165 -75.76 -47.74 11.80
N SER A 166 -75.07 -48.10 10.72
CA SER A 166 -74.02 -49.13 10.72
C SER A 166 -72.63 -48.52 10.93
N GLU A 167 -71.79 -49.19 11.72
CA GLU A 167 -70.38 -48.81 11.91
C GLU A 167 -69.62 -48.76 10.57
N ILE A 168 -69.92 -49.69 9.66
CA ILE A 168 -69.32 -49.75 8.33
C ILE A 168 -69.63 -48.48 7.54
N GLN A 169 -70.85 -47.94 7.65
CA GLN A 169 -71.25 -46.71 6.95
C GLN A 169 -70.53 -45.48 7.51
N PHE A 170 -70.35 -45.41 8.83
CA PHE A 170 -69.55 -44.37 9.46
C PHE A 170 -68.09 -44.43 9.03
N LEU A 171 -67.47 -45.61 9.08
CA LEU A 171 -66.08 -45.82 8.66
C LEU A 171 -65.88 -45.52 7.17
N GLN A 172 -66.81 -45.94 6.30
CA GLN A 172 -66.75 -45.64 4.88
C GLN A 172 -66.86 -44.14 4.60
N ALA A 173 -67.76 -43.44 5.30
CA ALA A 173 -67.88 -41.99 5.18
C ALA A 173 -66.62 -41.27 5.70
N GLN A 174 -66.01 -41.76 6.78
CA GLN A 174 -64.74 -41.25 7.31
C GLN A 174 -63.60 -41.43 6.30
N THR A 175 -63.44 -42.62 5.73
CA THR A 175 -62.41 -42.89 4.72
C THR A 175 -62.60 -42.02 3.48
N ASN A 176 -63.84 -41.84 3.01
CA ASN A 176 -64.13 -41.01 1.85
C ASN A 176 -63.86 -39.52 2.10
N TYR A 177 -64.09 -39.02 3.31
CA TYR A 177 -63.75 -37.64 3.68
C TYR A 177 -62.23 -37.45 3.73
N VAL A 178 -61.51 -38.35 4.40
CA VAL A 178 -60.04 -38.30 4.50
C VAL A 178 -59.37 -38.44 3.14
N ALA A 179 -59.95 -39.22 2.21
CA ALA A 179 -59.41 -39.36 0.85
C ALA A 179 -59.62 -38.12 -0.03
N ALA A 180 -60.54 -37.22 0.35
CA ALA A 180 -60.83 -35.99 -0.36
C ALA A 180 -60.18 -34.74 0.26
N GLU A 181 -59.56 -34.88 1.44
CA GLU A 181 -58.79 -33.85 2.16
C GLU A 181 -57.30 -33.92 1.78
#